data_AF-A0A535UBE6-F1
#
_entry.id   AF-A0A535UBE6-F1
#
_cell.length_a   1.000
_cell.length_b   1.000
_cell.length_c   1.000
_cell.angle_alpha   90.00
_cell.angle_beta   90.00
_cell.angle_gamma   90.00
#
_symmetry.space_group_name_H-M   'P 1'
#
loop_
_entity.id
_entity.type
_entity.pdbx_description
1 polymer ?
#
loop_
_entity_poly.entity_id
_entity_poly.type
_entity_poly.pdbx_seq_one_letter_code
_entity_poly.pdbx_strand_id
1 'polypeptide(L)'
;MTDEGGPKKRRPARRPPSPATTAPVGPALVMCPHCENMVPPGEFCGHCGAHLTRGVASRPHAYAAVPSEPVVHLSIVSTLFPHLPHRRGGAFRWALLAGAAAVVILAALHLFAPATIAAVFLLPVLYALYLYEVEMYESEPWLLIGTTMVAGAILGYAFTILTGGAVARLTITGDVDSNFLVAGVVIPIVAQALMLAGPVFLYFFRSRLREPLDGLTFGAASALGFTFATTLTATWPLLTGPLVGSGSTGDWALRLLSAGMLAMLINASTTSVVAAALWLQRYDLRKAGRGREASLPATVVVAAGAQVIVGAISVTVPDLVLQVGLRAVAAVAVLMYVRLVIHRALLAEGAAHEIGPDAPCPECHRIVPTMAFCPACGVARAAAKPTHMHAHPRE
;
A
#
# COMPACT_ATOMS: atom_id res chain seq x y z
N MET A 1 -5.77 79.07 64.21
CA MET A 1 -4.77 78.19 63.57
C MET A 1 -5.51 76.98 63.06
N THR A 2 -5.52 76.88 61.74
CA THR A 2 -6.15 75.88 60.88
C THR A 2 -5.57 74.49 61.15
N ASP A 3 -6.42 73.48 61.29
CA ASP A 3 -5.99 72.08 61.14
C ASP A 3 -7.04 71.29 60.34
N GLU A 4 -6.54 70.56 59.35
CA GLU A 4 -7.23 70.08 58.16
C GLU A 4 -7.94 68.73 58.42
N GLY A 5 -9.24 68.69 58.20
CA GLY A 5 -10.03 67.45 58.16
C GLY A 5 -9.86 66.72 56.82
N GLY A 6 -8.97 65.72 56.76
CA GLY A 6 -8.76 64.88 55.58
C GLY A 6 -10.00 64.05 55.16
N PRO A 7 -10.16 63.73 53.86
CA PRO A 7 -11.37 63.08 53.34
C PRO A 7 -11.41 61.56 53.61
N LYS A 8 -12.58 61.09 54.07
CA LYS A 8 -12.92 59.67 54.28
C LYS A 8 -12.78 58.86 52.98
N LYS A 9 -11.93 57.82 52.99
CA LYS A 9 -11.79 56.83 51.91
C LYS A 9 -13.14 56.16 51.58
N ARG A 10 -13.66 56.38 50.37
CA ARG A 10 -14.78 55.61 49.80
C ARG A 10 -14.35 54.17 49.53
N ARG A 11 -15.11 53.20 50.03
CA ARG A 11 -15.02 51.78 49.65
C ARG A 11 -15.32 51.63 48.14
N PRO A 12 -14.55 50.85 47.37
CA PRO A 12 -14.90 50.57 45.99
C PRO A 12 -16.16 49.68 45.92
N ALA A 13 -17.08 50.06 45.04
CA ALA A 13 -18.30 49.31 44.76
C ALA A 13 -17.97 47.91 44.21
N ARG A 14 -18.68 46.89 44.70
CA ARG A 14 -18.60 45.52 44.16
C ARG A 14 -18.97 45.56 42.68
N ARG A 15 -18.04 45.10 41.84
CA ARG A 15 -18.26 44.82 40.42
C ARG A 15 -19.36 43.75 40.30
N PRO A 16 -20.37 43.89 39.43
CA PRO A 16 -21.32 42.82 39.18
C PRO A 16 -20.58 41.58 38.64
N PRO A 17 -21.06 40.36 38.93
CA PRO A 17 -20.45 39.15 38.40
C PRO A 17 -20.48 39.19 36.88
N SER A 18 -19.32 38.92 36.27
CA SER A 18 -19.17 38.71 34.83
C SER A 18 -20.20 37.67 34.36
N PRO A 19 -20.86 37.86 33.20
CA PRO A 19 -21.68 36.79 32.62
C PRO A 19 -20.82 35.54 32.53
N ALA A 20 -21.38 34.43 33.01
CA ALA A 20 -20.75 33.13 33.02
C ALA A 20 -20.15 32.87 31.64
N THR A 21 -18.83 32.66 31.60
CA THR A 21 -18.14 32.10 30.45
C THR A 21 -18.86 30.80 30.12
N THR A 22 -19.66 30.81 29.06
CA THR A 22 -20.18 29.62 28.43
C THR A 22 -18.97 28.74 28.13
N ALA A 23 -18.92 27.57 28.77
CA ALA A 23 -17.98 26.53 28.38
C ALA A 23 -18.05 26.37 26.85
N PRO A 24 -16.92 26.17 26.15
CA PRO A 24 -16.95 25.99 24.71
C PRO A 24 -17.90 24.82 24.43
N VAL A 25 -19.02 25.13 23.77
CA VAL A 25 -20.00 24.13 23.36
C VAL A 25 -19.23 23.24 22.38
N GLY A 26 -18.85 22.05 22.83
CA GLY A 26 -18.26 21.04 21.96
C GLY A 26 -19.18 20.84 20.75
N PRO A 27 -18.64 20.45 19.58
CA PRO A 27 -19.44 20.26 18.38
C PRO A 27 -20.65 19.38 18.69
N ALA A 28 -21.85 19.76 18.24
CA ALA A 28 -23.06 18.98 18.45
C ALA A 28 -22.78 17.52 18.00
N LEU A 29 -23.01 16.54 18.86
CA LEU A 29 -22.72 15.14 18.56
C LEU A 29 -24.00 14.43 18.15
N VAL A 30 -23.89 13.56 17.15
CA VAL A 30 -24.94 12.66 16.70
C VAL A 30 -24.50 11.21 16.88
N MET A 31 -25.44 10.34 17.23
CA MET A 31 -25.15 8.91 17.35
C MET A 31 -25.08 8.28 15.96
N CYS A 32 -23.99 7.56 15.67
CA CYS A 32 -23.87 6.84 14.41
C CYS A 32 -24.79 5.61 14.42
N PRO A 33 -25.72 5.46 13.46
CA PRO A 33 -26.63 4.31 13.41
C PRO A 33 -25.95 2.96 13.09
N HIS A 34 -24.66 2.96 12.71
CA HIS A 34 -23.90 1.74 12.44
C HIS A 34 -23.03 1.27 13.61
N CYS A 35 -22.27 2.19 14.23
CA CYS A 35 -21.35 1.84 15.32
C CYS A 35 -21.78 2.36 16.69
N GLU A 36 -22.93 3.01 16.77
CA GLU A 36 -23.56 3.53 18.01
C GLU A 36 -22.71 4.54 18.81
N ASN A 37 -21.57 4.98 18.25
CA ASN A 37 -20.73 5.99 18.86
C ASN A 37 -21.20 7.41 18.54
N MET A 38 -21.01 8.30 19.52
CA MET A 38 -21.28 9.72 19.38
C MET A 38 -20.16 10.39 18.57
N VAL A 39 -20.52 10.99 17.44
CA VAL A 39 -19.58 11.66 16.52
C VAL A 39 -20.15 13.01 16.05
N PRO A 40 -19.31 13.99 15.69
CA PRO A 40 -19.74 15.22 15.04
C PRO A 40 -20.49 14.93 13.73
N PRO A 41 -21.46 15.79 13.36
CA PRO A 41 -22.22 15.63 12.14
C PRO A 41 -21.30 15.73 10.92
N GLY A 42 -21.59 14.88 9.94
CA GLY A 42 -20.86 14.80 8.69
C GLY A 42 -21.58 13.88 7.71
N GLU A 43 -21.03 13.74 6.51
CA GLU A 43 -21.50 12.76 5.53
C GLU A 43 -21.07 11.34 5.92
N PHE A 44 -19.88 11.23 6.51
CA PHE A 44 -19.31 9.99 7.02
C PHE A 44 -19.13 10.04 8.54
N CYS A 45 -19.26 8.87 9.17
CA CYS A 45 -18.91 8.71 10.57
C CYS A 45 -17.39 8.81 10.72
N GLY A 46 -16.91 9.79 11.49
CA GLY A 46 -15.48 9.96 11.76
C GLY A 46 -14.84 8.79 12.52
N HIS A 47 -15.64 7.96 13.18
CA HIS A 47 -15.18 6.76 13.91
C HIS A 47 -15.14 5.51 13.02
N CYS A 48 -16.28 5.03 12.50
CA CYS A 48 -16.33 3.78 11.74
C CYS A 48 -16.25 3.93 10.21
N GLY A 49 -16.26 5.15 9.68
CA GLY A 49 -16.19 5.43 8.24
C GLY A 49 -17.45 5.07 7.43
N ALA A 50 -18.54 4.64 8.08
CA ALA A 50 -19.83 4.39 7.43
C ALA A 50 -20.50 5.71 6.99
N HIS A 51 -21.43 5.66 6.03
CA HIS A 51 -22.25 6.83 5.71
C HIS A 51 -23.15 7.17 6.90
N LEU A 52 -22.98 8.37 7.46
CA LEU A 52 -23.66 8.77 8.70
C LEU A 52 -25.15 8.99 8.46
N THR A 53 -25.52 9.56 7.31
CA THR A 53 -26.90 9.86 6.92
C THR A 53 -27.73 8.63 6.58
N ARG A 54 -27.09 7.58 6.05
CA ARG A 54 -27.77 6.33 5.64
C ARG A 54 -27.61 5.19 6.63
N GLY A 55 -26.63 5.27 7.53
CA GLY A 55 -26.24 4.19 8.45
C GLY A 55 -25.69 2.93 7.78
N VAL A 56 -25.29 3.04 6.51
CA VAL A 56 -24.80 1.90 5.74
C VAL A 56 -23.27 1.87 5.81
N ALA A 57 -22.75 0.74 6.29
CA ALA A 57 -21.31 0.45 6.32
C ALA A 57 -20.70 0.13 4.96
N SER A 58 -21.48 -0.48 4.06
CA SER A 58 -21.03 -0.77 2.71
C SER A 58 -20.98 0.52 1.90
N ARG A 59 -19.76 0.98 1.62
CA ARG A 59 -19.50 2.13 0.76
C ARG A 59 -18.73 1.72 -0.51
N PRO A 60 -19.35 0.93 -1.42
CA PRO A 60 -18.68 0.40 -2.61
C PRO A 60 -18.21 1.49 -3.57
N HIS A 61 -18.81 2.68 -3.50
CA HIS A 61 -18.48 3.83 -4.34
C HIS A 61 -17.45 4.79 -3.71
N ALA A 62 -17.05 4.56 -2.46
CA ALA A 62 -16.08 5.40 -1.76
C ALA A 62 -15.01 4.52 -1.09
N TYR A 63 -13.89 4.37 -1.78
CA TYR A 63 -12.74 3.63 -1.25
C TYR A 63 -12.16 4.34 -0.02
N ALA A 64 -11.68 3.55 0.94
CA ALA A 64 -11.38 4.08 2.29
C ALA A 64 -10.12 4.95 2.31
N ALA A 65 -9.14 4.61 1.47
CA ALA A 65 -7.92 5.41 1.31
C ALA A 65 -8.12 6.59 0.34
N VAL A 66 -9.03 6.45 -0.63
CA VAL A 66 -9.26 7.44 -1.69
C VAL A 66 -10.76 7.52 -1.99
N PRO A 67 -11.52 8.41 -1.31
CA PRO A 67 -12.97 8.42 -1.42
C PRO A 67 -13.52 8.80 -2.79
N SER A 68 -12.71 9.43 -3.64
CA SER A 68 -13.07 9.79 -5.03
C SER A 68 -13.15 8.58 -5.95
N GLU A 69 -12.60 7.43 -5.57
CA GLU A 69 -12.61 6.22 -6.38
C GLU A 69 -13.51 5.13 -5.78
N PRO A 70 -14.19 4.31 -6.61
CA PRO A 70 -14.92 3.15 -6.12
C PRO A 70 -13.96 2.06 -5.60
N VAL A 71 -14.48 1.14 -4.79
CA VAL A 71 -13.72 0.01 -4.25
C VAL A 71 -13.27 -0.93 -5.36
N VAL A 72 -14.13 -1.15 -6.36
CA VAL A 72 -13.82 -1.94 -7.55
C VAL A 72 -13.38 -1.02 -8.68
N HIS A 73 -12.15 -0.50 -8.58
CA HIS A 73 -11.53 0.34 -9.59
C HIS A 73 -10.08 -0.08 -9.81
N LEU A 74 -9.72 -0.39 -11.06
CA LEU A 74 -8.36 -0.80 -11.42
C LEU A 74 -7.43 0.41 -11.42
N SER A 75 -6.55 0.47 -10.42
CA SER A 75 -5.51 1.49 -10.33
C SER A 75 -4.31 0.92 -9.59
N ILE A 76 -3.19 0.79 -10.30
CA ILE A 76 -1.93 0.31 -9.72
C ILE A 76 -1.46 1.30 -8.64
N VAL A 77 -1.53 2.60 -8.93
CA VAL A 77 -0.97 3.63 -8.07
C VAL A 77 -1.72 3.74 -6.74
N SER A 78 -3.05 3.87 -6.76
CA SER A 78 -3.82 4.00 -5.52
C SER A 78 -3.92 2.72 -4.69
N THR A 79 -3.54 1.57 -5.27
CA THR A 79 -3.55 0.27 -4.58
C THR A 79 -2.19 -0.07 -3.98
N LEU A 80 -1.09 0.14 -4.71
CA LEU A 80 0.27 -0.15 -4.22
C LEU A 80 0.89 1.01 -3.43
N PHE A 81 0.42 2.24 -3.63
CA PHE A 81 0.91 3.45 -2.98
C PHE A 81 -0.20 4.10 -2.14
N PRO A 82 -0.70 3.44 -1.08
CA PRO A 82 -1.88 3.88 -0.36
C PRO A 82 -1.68 5.21 0.39
N HIS A 83 -0.44 5.57 0.74
CA HIS A 83 -0.12 6.82 1.44
C HIS A 83 0.12 8.02 0.52
N LEU A 84 0.06 7.82 -0.80
CA LEU A 84 0.39 8.89 -1.74
C LEU A 84 -0.73 9.95 -1.76
N PRO A 85 -0.42 11.23 -1.50
CA PRO A 85 -1.43 12.29 -1.57
C PRO A 85 -2.05 12.36 -2.97
N HIS A 86 -3.37 12.50 -3.05
CA HIS A 86 -4.11 12.38 -4.31
C HIS A 86 -3.63 13.35 -5.41
N ARG A 87 -3.21 14.57 -5.01
CA ARG A 87 -2.60 15.57 -5.92
C ARG A 87 -1.34 15.08 -6.64
N ARG A 88 -0.54 14.22 -6.01
CA ARG A 88 0.70 13.67 -6.59
C ARG A 88 0.49 12.32 -7.27
N GLY A 89 -0.66 11.68 -7.08
CA GLY A 89 -1.04 10.45 -7.79
C GLY A 89 -0.96 10.57 -9.31
N GLY A 90 -1.30 11.75 -9.87
CA GLY A 90 -1.14 12.03 -11.29
C GLY A 90 0.31 11.90 -11.79
N ALA A 91 1.27 12.45 -11.04
CA ALA A 91 2.68 12.41 -11.42
C ALA A 91 3.23 10.97 -11.46
N PHE A 92 2.89 10.13 -10.47
CA PHE A 92 3.28 8.72 -10.46
C PHE A 92 2.64 7.91 -11.59
N ARG A 93 1.38 8.20 -11.95
CA ARG A 93 0.72 7.59 -13.12
C ARG A 93 1.44 7.96 -14.42
N TRP A 94 1.78 9.23 -14.59
CA TRP A 94 2.56 9.68 -15.75
C TRP A 94 3.96 9.09 -15.78
N ALA A 95 4.64 8.96 -14.63
CA ALA A 95 5.95 8.33 -14.55
C ALA A 95 5.90 6.83 -14.92
N LEU A 96 4.87 6.11 -14.47
CA LEU A 96 4.63 4.72 -14.86
C LEU A 96 4.35 4.59 -16.37
N LEU A 97 3.49 5.45 -16.92
CA LEU A 97 3.18 5.47 -18.35
C LEU A 97 4.40 5.82 -19.20
N ALA A 98 5.16 6.84 -18.79
CA ALA A 98 6.38 7.27 -19.48
C ALA A 98 7.46 6.19 -19.43
N GLY A 99 7.65 5.53 -18.28
CA GLY A 99 8.57 4.41 -18.16
C GLY A 99 8.16 3.20 -18.99
N ALA A 100 6.87 2.83 -19.00
CA ALA A 100 6.35 1.78 -19.87
C ALA A 100 6.53 2.12 -21.35
N ALA A 101 6.25 3.37 -21.74
CA ALA A 101 6.48 3.85 -23.11
C ALA A 101 7.97 3.80 -23.47
N ALA A 102 8.88 4.18 -22.57
CA ALA A 102 10.31 4.09 -22.78
C ALA A 102 10.77 2.64 -23.04
N VAL A 103 10.24 1.67 -22.28
CA VAL A 103 10.51 0.24 -22.52
C VAL A 103 10.06 -0.18 -23.92
N VAL A 104 8.84 0.21 -24.33
CA VAL A 104 8.30 -0.12 -25.65
C VAL A 104 9.12 0.52 -26.77
N ILE A 105 9.52 1.79 -26.63
CA ILE A 105 10.34 2.50 -27.60
C ILE A 105 11.71 1.83 -27.73
N LEU A 106 12.37 1.51 -26.61
CA LEU A 106 13.67 0.82 -26.61
C LEU A 106 13.57 -0.56 -27.26
N ALA A 107 12.51 -1.31 -26.98
CA ALA A 107 12.24 -2.59 -27.62
C ALA A 107 12.02 -2.44 -29.13
N ALA A 108 11.27 -1.43 -29.57
CA ALA A 108 11.03 -1.12 -30.98
C ALA A 108 12.31 -0.74 -31.74
N LEU A 109 13.27 -0.12 -31.05
CA LEU A 109 14.60 0.19 -31.58
C LEU A 109 15.58 -1.01 -31.55
N HIS A 110 15.11 -2.21 -31.19
CA HIS A 110 15.92 -3.41 -31.01
C HIS A 110 17.04 -3.29 -29.96
N LEU A 111 16.92 -2.31 -29.06
CA LEU A 111 17.83 -2.08 -27.94
C LEU A 111 17.39 -2.93 -26.73
N PHE A 112 17.47 -4.25 -26.85
CA PHE A 112 16.88 -5.17 -25.87
C PHE A 112 17.55 -5.11 -24.50
N ALA A 113 18.87 -4.90 -24.44
CA ALA A 113 19.58 -4.75 -23.16
C ALA A 113 19.09 -3.54 -22.35
N PRO A 114 19.10 -2.29 -22.87
CA PRO A 114 18.56 -1.15 -22.12
C PRO A 114 17.04 -1.25 -21.93
N ALA A 115 16.28 -1.87 -22.85
CA ALA A 115 14.86 -2.12 -22.62
C ALA A 115 14.63 -3.05 -21.41
N THR A 116 15.48 -4.07 -21.24
CA THR A 116 15.46 -4.98 -20.10
C THR A 116 15.78 -4.23 -18.81
N ILE A 117 16.84 -3.41 -18.80
CA ILE A 117 17.19 -2.57 -17.65
C ILE A 117 16.02 -1.66 -17.29
N ALA A 118 15.46 -0.92 -18.27
CA ALA A 118 14.34 -0.04 -18.02
C ALA A 118 13.13 -0.79 -17.44
N ALA A 119 12.80 -1.97 -17.96
CA ALA A 119 11.66 -2.77 -17.48
C ALA A 119 11.87 -3.28 -16.05
N VAL A 120 13.07 -3.77 -15.73
CA VAL A 120 13.40 -4.32 -14.41
C VAL A 120 13.49 -3.23 -13.34
N PHE A 121 13.96 -2.04 -13.70
CA PHE A 121 14.12 -0.93 -12.74
C PHE A 121 12.85 -0.10 -12.55
N LEU A 122 11.89 -0.14 -13.48
CA LEU A 122 10.72 0.75 -13.48
C LEU A 122 9.94 0.72 -12.16
N LEU A 123 9.45 -0.44 -11.73
CA LEU A 123 8.65 -0.55 -10.51
C LEU A 123 9.47 -0.36 -9.22
N PRO A 124 10.67 -0.95 -9.05
CA PRO A 124 11.49 -0.71 -7.86
C PRO A 124 11.89 0.76 -7.69
N VAL A 125 12.24 1.45 -8.78
CA VAL A 125 12.58 2.89 -8.74
C VAL A 125 11.35 3.72 -8.43
N LEU A 126 10.20 3.45 -9.07
CA LEU A 126 8.94 4.13 -8.72
C LEU A 126 8.56 3.91 -7.26
N TYR A 127 8.77 2.70 -6.73
CA TYR A 127 8.51 2.41 -5.34
C TYR A 127 9.47 3.13 -4.41
N ALA A 128 10.76 3.19 -4.73
CA ALA A 128 11.74 3.97 -3.98
C ALA A 128 11.42 5.48 -4.00
N LEU A 129 10.96 6.02 -5.13
CA LEU A 129 10.48 7.41 -5.22
C LEU A 129 9.23 7.65 -4.39
N TYR A 130 8.29 6.69 -4.36
CA TYR A 130 7.14 6.75 -3.48
C TYR A 130 7.56 6.80 -2.01
N LEU A 131 8.50 5.93 -1.60
CA LEU A 131 9.02 5.94 -0.23
C LEU A 131 9.74 7.24 0.08
N TYR A 132 10.54 7.77 -0.83
CA TYR A 132 11.16 9.09 -0.66
C TYR A 132 10.11 10.18 -0.43
N GLU A 133 9.03 10.14 -1.19
CA GLU A 133 7.98 11.16 -1.14
C GLU A 133 7.11 11.07 0.12
N VAL A 134 6.77 9.85 0.55
CA VAL A 134 5.92 9.60 1.72
C VAL A 134 6.72 9.65 3.02
N GLU A 135 7.95 9.15 3.02
CA GLU A 135 8.70 8.83 4.23
C GLU A 135 9.79 9.86 4.59
N MET A 136 10.05 10.88 3.77
CA MET A 136 11.02 11.94 4.09
C MET A 136 10.63 12.82 5.31
N TYR A 137 9.55 12.49 6.03
CA TYR A 137 9.01 13.35 7.08
C TYR A 137 8.67 12.67 8.43
N GLU A 138 9.10 11.42 8.65
CA GLU A 138 9.26 10.88 10.01
C GLU A 138 10.73 10.49 10.25
N SER A 139 11.21 10.66 11.48
CA SER A 139 12.64 10.69 11.81
C SER A 139 13.38 9.34 11.72
N GLU A 140 12.70 8.22 11.42
CA GLU A 140 13.26 6.86 11.46
C GLU A 140 12.80 5.79 10.43
N PRO A 141 11.86 5.97 9.47
CA PRO A 141 11.32 4.83 8.72
C PRO A 141 12.01 4.49 7.37
N TRP A 142 12.66 5.41 6.66
CA TRP A 142 13.19 5.13 5.31
C TRP A 142 14.29 4.04 5.31
N LEU A 143 15.14 4.03 6.34
CA LEU A 143 16.14 2.98 6.53
C LEU A 143 15.48 1.61 6.76
N LEU A 144 14.35 1.56 7.47
CA LEU A 144 13.65 0.31 7.74
C LEU A 144 12.98 -0.25 6.47
N ILE A 145 12.34 0.61 5.68
CA ILE A 145 11.72 0.16 4.42
C ILE A 145 12.81 -0.16 3.38
N GLY A 146 13.86 0.66 3.28
CA GLY A 146 15.01 0.39 2.41
C GLY A 146 15.71 -0.93 2.76
N THR A 147 15.89 -1.23 4.05
CA THR A 147 16.47 -2.50 4.50
C THR A 147 15.57 -3.70 4.20
N THR A 148 14.24 -3.59 4.25
CA THR A 148 13.36 -4.70 3.82
C THR A 148 13.44 -4.97 2.32
N MET A 149 13.57 -3.93 1.51
CA MET A 149 13.81 -4.07 0.07
C MET A 149 15.17 -4.71 -0.21
N VAL A 150 16.24 -4.23 0.45
CA VAL A 150 17.60 -4.80 0.31
C VAL A 150 17.65 -6.25 0.80
N ALA A 151 17.02 -6.57 1.93
CA ALA A 151 16.93 -7.94 2.43
C ALA A 151 16.19 -8.85 1.43
N GLY A 152 15.09 -8.36 0.85
CA GLY A 152 14.39 -9.05 -0.23
C GLY A 152 15.32 -9.31 -1.42
N ALA A 153 16.09 -8.32 -1.85
CA ALA A 153 17.06 -8.46 -2.95
C ALA A 153 18.15 -9.48 -2.65
N ILE A 154 18.72 -9.49 -1.44
CA ILE A 154 19.72 -10.48 -1.02
C ILE A 154 19.12 -11.90 -1.06
N LEU A 155 17.92 -12.08 -0.52
CA LEU A 155 17.21 -13.37 -0.56
C LEU A 155 16.90 -13.81 -1.99
N GLY A 156 16.48 -12.87 -2.86
CA GLY A 156 16.20 -13.15 -4.27
C GLY A 156 17.45 -13.57 -5.05
N TYR A 157 18.58 -12.90 -4.81
CA TYR A 157 19.87 -13.28 -5.39
C TYR A 157 20.29 -14.68 -4.95
N ALA A 158 20.27 -14.96 -3.65
CA ALA A 158 20.59 -16.28 -3.10
C ALA A 158 19.66 -17.37 -3.65
N PHE A 159 18.35 -17.08 -3.70
CA PHE A 159 17.34 -17.99 -4.26
C PHE A 159 17.62 -18.34 -5.72
N THR A 160 18.00 -17.36 -6.54
CA THR A 160 18.26 -17.58 -7.97
C THR A 160 19.47 -18.47 -8.20
N ILE A 161 20.54 -18.29 -7.41
CA ILE A 161 21.73 -19.15 -7.50
C ILE A 161 21.39 -20.60 -7.16
N LEU A 162 20.59 -20.80 -6.10
CA LEU A 162 20.22 -22.14 -5.64
C LEU A 162 19.26 -22.86 -6.60
N THR A 163 18.32 -22.11 -7.21
CA THR A 163 17.25 -22.68 -8.04
C THR A 163 17.63 -22.81 -9.51
N GLY A 164 18.53 -21.95 -10.02
CA GLY A 164 18.89 -21.93 -11.44
C GLY A 164 19.42 -23.28 -11.95
N GLY A 165 20.29 -23.93 -11.18
CA GLY A 165 20.81 -25.26 -11.53
C GLY A 165 19.78 -26.39 -11.42
N ALA A 166 18.78 -26.25 -10.54
CA ALA A 166 17.70 -27.23 -10.41
C ALA A 166 16.73 -27.18 -11.60
N VAL A 167 16.32 -25.97 -12.00
CA VAL A 167 15.43 -25.75 -13.16
C VAL A 167 16.10 -26.18 -14.46
N ALA A 168 17.38 -25.86 -14.64
CA ALA A 168 18.14 -26.27 -15.82
C ALA A 168 18.19 -27.80 -15.96
N ARG A 169 18.42 -28.53 -14.86
CA ARG A 169 18.43 -30.00 -14.88
C ARG A 169 17.07 -30.60 -15.23
N LEU A 170 15.99 -30.11 -14.62
CA LEU A 170 14.63 -30.59 -14.91
C LEU A 170 14.21 -30.37 -16.36
N THR A 171 14.64 -29.25 -16.96
CA THR A 171 14.39 -28.94 -18.37
C THR A 171 15.14 -29.92 -19.29
N ILE A 172 16.35 -30.33 -18.92
CA ILE A 172 17.16 -31.27 -19.70
C ILE A 172 16.63 -32.70 -19.59
N THR A 173 16.12 -33.11 -18.43
CA THR A 173 15.61 -34.48 -18.22
C THR A 173 14.25 -34.73 -18.87
N GLY A 174 13.49 -33.68 -19.22
CA GLY A 174 12.19 -33.79 -19.87
C GLY A 174 11.09 -34.38 -18.99
N ASP A 175 11.32 -34.46 -17.68
CA ASP A 175 10.36 -35.01 -16.72
C ASP A 175 9.27 -33.98 -16.41
N VAL A 176 8.10 -34.15 -17.05
CA VAL A 176 6.98 -33.20 -16.99
C VAL A 176 6.34 -33.12 -15.61
N ASP A 177 6.24 -34.24 -14.89
CA ASP A 177 5.57 -34.31 -13.59
C ASP A 177 6.45 -33.66 -12.51
N SER A 178 7.75 -34.01 -12.50
CA SER A 178 8.72 -33.37 -11.61
C SER A 178 8.90 -31.90 -11.94
N ASN A 179 8.89 -31.51 -13.21
CA ASN A 179 8.97 -30.11 -13.60
C ASN A 179 7.73 -29.32 -13.18
N PHE A 180 6.53 -29.88 -13.33
CA PHE A 180 5.29 -29.23 -12.85
C PHE A 180 5.31 -29.05 -11.33
N LEU A 181 5.66 -30.09 -10.57
CA LEU A 181 5.73 -30.00 -9.11
C LEU A 181 6.78 -28.97 -8.67
N VAL A 182 8.00 -29.04 -9.21
CA VAL A 182 9.09 -28.18 -8.75
C VAL A 182 8.94 -26.74 -9.27
N ALA A 183 8.82 -26.55 -10.59
CA ALA A 183 8.76 -25.22 -11.20
C ALA A 183 7.37 -24.57 -11.06
N GLY A 184 6.31 -25.37 -11.08
CA GLY A 184 4.93 -24.86 -10.99
C GLY A 184 4.44 -24.63 -9.55
N VAL A 185 4.93 -25.39 -8.57
CA VAL A 185 4.42 -25.35 -7.18
C VAL A 185 5.51 -24.97 -6.18
N VAL A 186 6.57 -25.77 -6.08
CA VAL A 186 7.58 -25.61 -5.01
C VAL A 186 8.31 -24.27 -5.13
N ILE A 187 8.82 -23.93 -6.31
CA ILE A 187 9.59 -22.70 -6.55
C ILE A 187 8.75 -21.45 -6.23
N PRO A 188 7.52 -21.27 -6.75
CA PRO A 188 6.69 -20.12 -6.41
C PRO A 188 6.34 -20.01 -4.92
N ILE A 189 6.06 -21.12 -4.25
CA ILE A 189 5.72 -21.13 -2.82
C ILE A 189 6.94 -20.76 -1.96
N VAL A 190 8.11 -21.33 -2.27
CA VAL A 190 9.36 -20.98 -1.56
C VAL A 190 9.72 -19.52 -1.81
N ALA A 191 9.59 -19.04 -3.05
CA ALA A 191 9.80 -17.62 -3.37
C ALA A 191 8.87 -16.71 -2.56
N GLN A 192 7.58 -17.02 -2.51
CA GLN A 192 6.59 -16.27 -1.73
C GLN A 192 6.90 -16.27 -0.23
N ALA A 193 7.39 -17.39 0.32
CA ALA A 193 7.81 -17.48 1.72
C ALA A 193 9.04 -16.62 2.00
N LEU A 194 10.04 -16.62 1.10
CA LEU A 194 11.24 -15.78 1.21
C LEU A 194 10.90 -14.29 1.10
N MET A 195 9.98 -13.89 0.21
CA MET A 195 9.49 -12.51 0.12
C MET A 195 8.78 -12.05 1.41
N LEU A 196 8.14 -12.97 2.14
CA LEU A 196 7.50 -12.67 3.42
C LEU A 196 8.47 -12.63 4.60
N ALA A 197 9.68 -13.16 4.46
CA ALA A 197 10.64 -13.26 5.57
C ALA A 197 10.98 -11.89 6.19
N GLY A 198 11.22 -10.87 5.35
CA GLY A 198 11.51 -9.51 5.80
C GLY A 198 10.36 -8.87 6.60
N PRO A 199 9.14 -8.80 6.05
CA PRO A 199 7.96 -8.32 6.77
C PRO A 199 7.69 -9.13 8.05
N VAL A 200 7.73 -10.46 8.00
CA VAL A 200 7.49 -11.30 9.18
C VAL A 200 8.53 -11.04 10.27
N PHE A 201 9.79 -10.85 9.90
CA PHE A 201 10.82 -10.42 10.86
C PHE A 201 10.45 -9.09 11.52
N LEU A 202 10.07 -8.06 10.75
CA LEU A 202 9.63 -6.79 11.35
C LEU A 202 8.39 -6.93 12.23
N TYR A 203 7.45 -7.80 11.87
CA TYR A 203 6.26 -8.07 12.66
C TYR A 203 6.59 -8.54 14.09
N PHE A 204 7.60 -9.42 14.25
CA PHE A 204 7.98 -9.93 15.55
C PHE A 204 8.89 -8.97 16.34
N PHE A 205 9.81 -8.27 15.67
CA PHE A 205 10.83 -7.46 16.35
C PHE A 205 10.43 -6.01 16.60
N ARG A 206 9.41 -5.48 15.92
CA ARG A 206 8.98 -4.07 16.05
C ARG A 206 7.49 -3.95 16.41
N SER A 207 7.19 -3.96 17.71
CA SER A 207 5.83 -3.83 18.25
C SER A 207 5.21 -2.43 18.11
N ARG A 208 6.00 -1.42 17.73
CA ARG A 208 5.53 -0.04 17.48
C ARG A 208 4.81 0.15 16.15
N LEU A 209 5.13 -0.66 15.12
CA LEU A 209 4.52 -0.58 13.79
C LEU A 209 3.23 -1.37 13.80
N ARG A 210 2.09 -0.71 14.02
CA ARG A 210 0.80 -1.39 14.22
C ARG A 210 -0.15 -1.26 13.03
N GLU A 211 0.04 -0.27 12.16
CA GLU A 211 -0.91 0.03 11.09
C GLU A 211 -0.89 -1.09 10.03
N PRO A 212 -2.04 -1.63 9.57
CA PRO A 212 -2.08 -2.64 8.50
C PRO A 212 -1.42 -2.17 7.19
N LEU A 213 -1.45 -0.86 6.94
CA LEU A 213 -0.79 -0.23 5.80
C LEU A 213 0.75 -0.33 5.87
N ASP A 214 1.33 -0.38 7.07
CA ASP A 214 2.77 -0.62 7.23
C ASP A 214 3.14 -2.04 6.77
N GLY A 215 2.31 -3.02 7.13
CA GLY A 215 2.48 -4.40 6.66
C GLY A 215 2.46 -4.48 5.12
N LEU A 216 1.54 -3.75 4.49
CA LEU A 216 1.46 -3.64 3.03
C LEU A 216 2.76 -3.08 2.44
N THR A 217 3.28 -1.97 2.97
CA THR A 217 4.47 -1.30 2.42
C THR A 217 5.73 -2.14 2.60
N PHE A 218 5.92 -2.81 3.73
CA PHE A 218 7.04 -3.75 3.91
C PHE A 218 6.93 -4.96 2.99
N GLY A 219 5.71 -5.49 2.80
CA GLY A 219 5.44 -6.59 1.88
C GLY A 219 5.79 -6.24 0.43
N ALA A 220 5.33 -5.07 -0.04
CA ALA A 220 5.66 -4.57 -1.37
C ALA A 220 7.17 -4.34 -1.53
N ALA A 221 7.82 -3.68 -0.56
CA ALA A 221 9.25 -3.40 -0.58
C ALA A 221 10.07 -4.69 -0.72
N SER A 222 9.80 -5.69 0.13
CA SER A 222 10.54 -6.96 0.13
C SER A 222 10.32 -7.76 -1.15
N ALA A 223 9.08 -7.85 -1.65
CA ALA A 223 8.77 -8.56 -2.87
C ALA A 223 9.33 -7.88 -4.14
N LEU A 224 9.31 -6.55 -4.20
CA LEU A 224 9.92 -5.79 -5.29
C LEU A 224 11.44 -5.98 -5.28
N GLY A 225 12.09 -5.89 -4.11
CA GLY A 225 13.54 -6.15 -3.98
C GLY A 225 13.90 -7.58 -4.40
N PHE A 226 13.17 -8.57 -3.93
CA PHE A 226 13.36 -9.98 -4.30
C PHE A 226 13.19 -10.18 -5.81
N THR A 227 12.08 -9.72 -6.37
CA THR A 227 11.77 -9.92 -7.80
C THR A 227 12.73 -9.14 -8.70
N PHE A 228 13.18 -7.97 -8.26
CA PHE A 228 14.25 -7.22 -8.91
C PHE A 228 15.54 -8.03 -9.00
N ALA A 229 16.01 -8.57 -7.88
CA ALA A 229 17.25 -9.34 -7.85
C ALA A 229 17.16 -10.64 -8.65
N THR A 230 16.03 -11.37 -8.55
CA THR A 230 15.83 -12.61 -9.33
C THR A 230 15.79 -12.33 -10.82
N THR A 231 15.04 -11.31 -11.25
CA THR A 231 14.90 -10.95 -12.66
C THR A 231 16.22 -10.41 -13.23
N LEU A 232 16.93 -9.58 -12.46
CA LEU A 232 18.24 -9.05 -12.87
C LEU A 232 19.27 -10.17 -13.02
N THR A 233 19.32 -11.10 -12.06
CA THR A 233 20.24 -12.25 -12.12
C THR A 233 19.92 -13.16 -13.30
N ALA A 234 18.64 -13.44 -13.55
CA ALA A 234 18.20 -14.27 -14.66
C ALA A 234 18.47 -13.64 -16.03
N THR A 235 18.43 -12.30 -16.12
CA THR A 235 18.66 -11.56 -17.37
C THR A 235 20.10 -11.08 -17.54
N TRP A 236 20.97 -11.29 -16.55
CA TRP A 236 22.35 -10.83 -16.56
C TRP A 236 23.15 -11.21 -17.82
N PRO A 237 23.08 -12.45 -18.35
CA PRO A 237 23.82 -12.82 -19.55
C PRO A 237 23.41 -12.02 -20.80
N LEU A 238 22.16 -11.54 -20.85
CA LEU A 238 21.64 -10.72 -21.95
C LEU A 238 22.25 -9.30 -21.92
N LEU A 239 22.54 -8.78 -20.73
CA LEU A 239 23.12 -7.45 -20.54
C LEU A 239 24.60 -7.41 -20.94
N THR A 240 25.29 -8.54 -20.85
CA THR A 240 26.69 -8.69 -21.28
C THR A 240 26.85 -9.04 -22.76
N GLY A 241 25.74 -9.28 -23.47
CA GLY A 241 25.72 -9.63 -24.88
C GLY A 241 25.71 -8.43 -25.84
N PRO A 242 25.50 -8.66 -27.15
CA PRO A 242 25.36 -7.60 -28.15
C PRO A 242 24.20 -6.65 -27.83
N LEU A 243 24.42 -5.34 -28.05
CA LEU A 243 23.43 -4.27 -27.78
C LEU A 243 22.17 -4.37 -28.67
N VAL A 244 22.34 -4.87 -29.90
CA VAL A 244 21.26 -5.10 -30.87
C VAL A 244 21.09 -6.61 -31.01
N GLY A 245 19.91 -7.12 -30.68
CA GLY A 245 19.62 -8.55 -30.79
C GLY A 245 18.89 -8.91 -32.08
N SER A 246 19.09 -10.15 -32.53
CA SER A 246 18.26 -10.78 -33.57
C SER A 246 17.06 -11.46 -32.91
N GLY A 247 15.85 -10.95 -33.14
CA GLY A 247 14.61 -11.52 -32.60
C GLY A 247 13.40 -10.69 -32.98
N SER A 248 12.20 -11.27 -32.83
CA SER A 248 10.96 -10.55 -33.07
C SER A 248 10.77 -9.48 -31.98
N THR A 249 10.44 -8.25 -32.38
CA THR A 249 10.19 -7.14 -31.46
C THR A 249 9.00 -7.45 -30.53
N GLY A 250 7.98 -8.12 -31.06
CA GLY A 250 6.77 -8.50 -30.33
C GLY A 250 7.05 -9.47 -29.18
N ASP A 251 7.84 -10.52 -29.41
CA ASP A 251 8.15 -11.51 -28.37
C ASP A 251 9.00 -10.88 -27.26
N TRP A 252 9.92 -9.99 -27.61
CA TRP A 252 10.71 -9.25 -26.62
C TRP A 252 9.84 -8.31 -25.77
N ALA A 253 8.94 -7.56 -26.39
CA ALA A 253 8.01 -6.71 -25.65
C ALA A 253 7.14 -7.52 -24.68
N LEU A 254 6.63 -8.67 -25.11
CA LEU A 254 5.82 -9.58 -24.27
C LEU A 254 6.64 -10.16 -23.10
N ARG A 255 7.88 -10.59 -23.35
CA ARG A 255 8.79 -11.09 -22.31
C ARG A 255 9.12 -10.02 -21.27
N LEU A 256 9.41 -8.79 -21.72
CA LEU A 256 9.69 -7.66 -20.84
C LEU A 256 8.48 -7.25 -20.01
N LEU A 257 7.29 -7.21 -20.62
CA LEU A 257 6.05 -6.97 -19.90
C LEU A 257 5.80 -8.04 -18.83
N SER A 258 6.01 -9.31 -19.18
CA SER A 258 5.81 -10.45 -18.28
C SER A 258 6.77 -10.46 -17.10
N ALA A 259 8.07 -10.40 -17.38
CA ALA A 259 9.13 -10.53 -16.38
C ALA A 259 9.38 -9.23 -15.59
N GLY A 260 9.34 -8.08 -16.27
CA GLY A 260 9.63 -6.78 -15.66
C GLY A 260 8.44 -6.18 -14.92
N MET A 261 7.23 -6.29 -15.47
CA MET A 261 6.06 -5.61 -14.91
C MET A 261 5.10 -6.57 -14.20
N LEU A 262 4.59 -7.59 -14.90
CA LEU A 262 3.54 -8.46 -14.38
C LEU A 262 4.03 -9.31 -13.21
N ALA A 263 5.22 -9.92 -13.31
CA ALA A 263 5.79 -10.71 -12.22
C ALA A 263 6.02 -9.86 -10.96
N MET A 264 6.59 -8.67 -11.10
CA MET A 264 6.78 -7.74 -9.98
C MET A 264 5.46 -7.32 -9.35
N LEU A 265 4.45 -7.03 -10.16
CA LEU A 265 3.13 -6.61 -9.70
C LEU A 265 2.41 -7.73 -8.94
N ILE A 266 2.45 -8.96 -9.46
CA ILE A 266 1.87 -10.14 -8.79
C ILE A 266 2.57 -10.39 -7.46
N ASN A 267 3.90 -10.50 -7.48
CA ASN A 267 4.70 -10.79 -6.28
C ASN A 267 4.55 -9.71 -5.21
N ALA A 268 4.59 -8.44 -5.62
CA ALA A 268 4.35 -7.32 -4.71
C ALA A 268 2.95 -7.39 -4.12
N SER A 269 1.92 -7.65 -4.93
CA SER A 269 0.53 -7.69 -4.47
C SER A 269 0.24 -8.87 -3.54
N THR A 270 0.69 -10.09 -3.88
CA THR A 270 0.50 -11.29 -3.05
C THR A 270 1.23 -11.19 -1.72
N THR A 271 2.46 -10.67 -1.73
CA THR A 271 3.24 -10.49 -0.50
C THR A 271 2.65 -9.37 0.37
N SER A 272 2.25 -8.26 -0.25
CA SER A 272 1.63 -7.12 0.43
C SER A 272 0.33 -7.49 1.12
N VAL A 273 -0.55 -8.27 0.48
CA VAL A 273 -1.84 -8.62 1.08
C VAL A 273 -1.68 -9.55 2.27
N VAL A 274 -0.74 -10.51 2.20
CA VAL A 274 -0.45 -11.42 3.32
C VAL A 274 0.20 -10.65 4.47
N ALA A 275 1.16 -9.77 4.18
CA ALA A 275 1.79 -8.93 5.19
C ALA A 275 0.78 -7.97 5.85
N ALA A 276 -0.09 -7.31 5.07
CA ALA A 276 -1.15 -6.47 5.62
C ALA A 276 -2.12 -7.27 6.52
N ALA A 277 -2.50 -8.48 6.11
CA ALA A 277 -3.36 -9.36 6.90
C ALA A 277 -2.71 -9.84 8.19
N LEU A 278 -1.39 -10.07 8.19
CA LEU A 278 -0.63 -10.42 9.39
C LEU A 278 -0.65 -9.28 10.41
N TRP A 279 -0.49 -8.03 9.97
CA TRP A 279 -0.63 -6.86 10.85
C TRP A 279 -2.06 -6.69 11.36
N LEU A 280 -3.04 -6.95 10.50
CA LEU A 280 -4.46 -6.87 10.84
C LEU A 280 -4.85 -7.82 11.98
N GLN A 281 -4.11 -8.92 12.20
CA GLN A 281 -4.35 -9.84 13.34
C GLN A 281 -4.17 -9.18 14.70
N ARG A 282 -3.46 -8.06 14.79
CA ARG A 282 -3.32 -7.29 16.03
C ARG A 282 -4.59 -6.56 16.43
N TYR A 283 -5.55 -6.42 15.50
CA TYR A 283 -6.84 -5.76 15.71
C TYR A 283 -7.96 -6.81 15.86
N ASP A 284 -8.93 -6.50 16.71
CA ASP A 284 -10.08 -7.38 16.93
C ASP A 284 -11.10 -7.26 15.78
N LEU A 285 -10.93 -8.09 14.76
CA LEU A 285 -11.83 -8.20 13.60
C LEU A 285 -13.27 -8.56 13.97
N ARG A 286 -13.50 -9.17 15.15
CA ARG A 286 -14.84 -9.59 15.58
C ARG A 286 -15.71 -8.39 15.93
N LYS A 287 -15.13 -7.37 16.60
CA LYS A 287 -15.82 -6.11 16.90
C LYS A 287 -16.15 -5.29 15.66
N ALA A 288 -15.32 -5.40 14.62
CA ALA A 288 -15.55 -4.70 13.36
C ALA A 288 -16.69 -5.31 12.51
N GLY A 289 -17.21 -6.50 12.85
CA GLY A 289 -18.30 -7.17 12.13
C GLY A 289 -17.95 -7.53 10.67
N ARG A 290 -16.65 -7.60 10.32
CA ARG A 290 -16.20 -7.49 8.94
C ARG A 290 -15.22 -8.61 8.54
N GLY A 291 -15.79 -9.59 7.84
CA GLY A 291 -15.16 -10.29 6.70
C GLY A 291 -14.13 -11.38 6.99
N ARG A 292 -14.55 -12.65 6.95
CA ARG A 292 -13.65 -13.83 6.81
C ARG A 292 -12.68 -13.67 5.62
N GLU A 293 -13.05 -12.90 4.61
CA GLU A 293 -12.29 -12.67 3.38
C GLU A 293 -10.97 -11.89 3.58
N ALA A 294 -10.88 -11.05 4.62
CA ALA A 294 -9.66 -10.32 4.99
C ALA A 294 -8.87 -11.01 6.12
N SER A 295 -9.27 -12.23 6.49
CA SER A 295 -8.55 -13.00 7.51
C SER A 295 -7.21 -13.51 6.96
N LEU A 296 -6.20 -13.63 7.83
CA LEU A 296 -4.90 -14.19 7.46
C LEU A 296 -5.01 -15.51 6.67
N PRO A 297 -5.76 -16.55 7.12
CA PRO A 297 -5.80 -17.81 6.37
C PRO A 297 -6.41 -17.64 4.97
N ALA A 298 -7.44 -16.81 4.81
CA ALA A 298 -8.02 -16.53 3.49
C ALA A 298 -6.99 -15.86 2.57
N THR A 299 -6.29 -14.82 3.06
CA THR A 299 -5.29 -14.09 2.27
C THR A 299 -4.09 -14.97 1.90
N VAL A 300 -3.63 -15.85 2.80
CA VAL A 300 -2.55 -16.81 2.53
C VAL A 300 -2.97 -17.82 1.47
N VAL A 301 -4.18 -18.36 1.53
CA VAL A 301 -4.70 -19.30 0.52
C VAL A 301 -4.82 -18.62 -0.85
N VAL A 302 -5.35 -17.39 -0.90
CA VAL A 302 -5.47 -16.63 -2.16
C VAL A 302 -4.09 -16.30 -2.74
N ALA A 303 -3.15 -15.85 -1.92
CA ALA A 303 -1.78 -15.53 -2.36
C ALA A 303 -1.02 -16.77 -2.84
N ALA A 304 -1.04 -17.86 -2.08
CA ALA A 304 -0.43 -19.13 -2.46
C ALA A 304 -1.07 -19.71 -3.72
N GLY A 305 -2.41 -19.68 -3.80
CA GLY A 305 -3.15 -20.11 -4.99
C GLY A 305 -2.78 -19.29 -6.23
N ALA A 306 -2.68 -17.96 -6.11
CA ALA A 306 -2.25 -17.11 -7.22
C ALA A 306 -0.82 -17.44 -7.69
N GLN A 307 0.11 -17.68 -6.77
CA GLN A 307 1.50 -18.06 -7.09
C GLN A 307 1.57 -19.43 -7.79
N VAL A 308 0.83 -20.42 -7.29
CA VAL A 308 0.75 -21.76 -7.91
C VAL A 308 0.10 -21.70 -9.28
N ILE A 309 -0.98 -20.92 -9.46
CA ILE A 309 -1.63 -20.75 -10.77
C ILE A 309 -0.64 -20.13 -11.77
N VAL A 310 0.07 -19.07 -11.38
CA VAL A 310 1.05 -18.41 -12.26
C VAL A 310 2.24 -19.33 -12.58
N GLY A 311 2.69 -20.12 -11.60
CA GLY A 311 3.72 -21.15 -11.79
C GLY A 311 3.25 -22.26 -12.74
N ALA A 312 2.06 -22.80 -12.53
CA ALA A 312 1.45 -23.80 -13.40
C ALA A 312 1.28 -23.29 -14.84
N ILE A 313 0.79 -22.06 -15.03
CA ILE A 313 0.72 -21.41 -16.34
C ILE A 313 2.10 -21.33 -17.00
N SER A 314 3.17 -21.08 -16.22
CA SER A 314 4.53 -20.99 -16.78
C SER A 314 5.06 -22.31 -17.35
N VAL A 315 4.59 -23.45 -16.82
CA VAL A 315 5.00 -24.79 -17.26
C VAL A 315 4.08 -25.33 -18.36
N THR A 316 2.77 -25.08 -18.24
CA THR A 316 1.76 -25.74 -19.08
C THR A 316 1.39 -24.97 -20.35
N VAL A 317 1.61 -23.65 -20.39
CA VAL A 317 1.23 -22.80 -21.51
C VAL A 317 2.48 -22.40 -22.31
N PRO A 318 2.74 -23.04 -23.47
CA PRO A 318 3.91 -22.72 -24.30
C PRO A 318 3.71 -21.44 -25.12
N ASP A 319 2.46 -21.07 -25.41
CA ASP A 319 2.14 -19.87 -26.18
C ASP A 319 2.38 -18.60 -25.35
N LEU A 320 3.29 -17.74 -25.83
CA LEU A 320 3.73 -16.55 -25.11
C LEU A 320 2.61 -15.52 -24.94
N VAL A 321 1.76 -15.35 -25.96
CA VAL A 321 0.67 -14.37 -25.95
C VAL A 321 -0.37 -14.76 -24.90
N LEU A 322 -0.80 -16.02 -24.90
CA LEU A 322 -1.73 -16.57 -23.93
C LEU A 322 -1.13 -16.55 -22.51
N GLN A 323 0.13 -16.90 -22.36
CA GLN A 323 0.83 -16.86 -21.07
C GLN A 323 0.85 -15.44 -20.48
N VAL A 324 1.17 -14.42 -21.29
CA VAL A 324 1.16 -13.02 -20.86
C VAL A 324 -0.26 -12.55 -20.55
N GLY A 325 -1.25 -12.92 -21.37
CA GLY A 325 -2.65 -12.61 -21.14
C GLY A 325 -3.17 -13.14 -19.80
N LEU A 326 -2.89 -14.42 -19.50
CA LEU A 326 -3.27 -15.04 -18.22
C LEU A 326 -2.57 -14.40 -17.02
N ARG A 327 -1.28 -14.05 -17.15
CA ARG A 327 -0.55 -13.30 -16.10
C ARG A 327 -1.12 -11.91 -15.89
N ALA A 328 -1.54 -11.22 -16.95
CA ALA A 328 -2.19 -9.91 -16.83
C ALA A 328 -3.53 -10.01 -16.09
N VAL A 329 -4.34 -11.02 -16.41
CA VAL A 329 -5.60 -11.30 -15.68
C VAL A 329 -5.32 -11.61 -14.21
N ALA A 330 -4.31 -12.44 -13.91
CA ALA A 330 -3.91 -12.74 -12.53
C ALA A 330 -3.46 -11.47 -11.79
N ALA A 331 -2.64 -10.62 -12.41
CA ALA A 331 -2.20 -9.37 -11.82
C ALA A 331 -3.39 -8.44 -11.49
N VAL A 332 -4.35 -8.29 -12.41
CA VAL A 332 -5.57 -7.51 -12.20
C VAL A 332 -6.40 -8.09 -11.05
N ALA A 333 -6.61 -9.41 -11.02
CA ALA A 333 -7.39 -10.08 -9.98
C ALA A 333 -6.76 -9.90 -8.58
N VAL A 334 -5.45 -10.09 -8.46
CA VAL A 334 -4.73 -9.92 -7.18
C VAL A 334 -4.73 -8.44 -6.76
N LEU A 335 -4.57 -7.48 -7.68
CA LEU A 335 -4.68 -6.06 -7.36
C LEU A 335 -6.07 -5.68 -6.84
N MET A 336 -7.14 -6.21 -7.45
CA MET A 336 -8.50 -5.99 -6.96
C MET A 336 -8.69 -6.60 -5.57
N TYR A 337 -8.11 -7.77 -5.32
CA TYR A 337 -8.13 -8.38 -4.01
C TYR A 337 -7.37 -7.55 -2.96
N VAL A 338 -6.17 -7.04 -3.28
CA VAL A 338 -5.42 -6.12 -2.40
C VAL A 338 -6.27 -4.90 -2.06
N ARG A 339 -6.91 -4.27 -3.05
CA ARG A 339 -7.76 -3.09 -2.85
C ARG A 339 -8.94 -3.38 -1.93
N LEU A 340 -9.58 -4.54 -2.09
CA LEU A 340 -10.65 -4.99 -1.20
C LEU A 340 -10.14 -5.19 0.24
N VAL A 341 -9.00 -5.85 0.41
CA VAL A 341 -8.41 -6.11 1.74
C VAL A 341 -8.01 -4.80 2.42
N ILE A 342 -7.36 -3.85 1.72
CA ILE A 342 -7.01 -2.54 2.27
C ILE A 342 -8.28 -1.78 2.69
N HIS A 343 -9.32 -1.78 1.85
CA HIS A 343 -10.58 -1.11 2.17
C HIS A 343 -11.17 -1.64 3.49
N ARG A 344 -11.17 -2.97 3.66
CA ARG A 344 -11.70 -3.63 4.85
C ARG A 344 -10.79 -3.43 6.07
N ALA A 345 -9.48 -3.49 5.89
CA ALA A 345 -8.48 -3.28 6.94
C ALA A 345 -8.58 -1.87 7.54
N LEU A 346 -8.66 -0.84 6.70
CA LEU A 346 -8.82 0.55 7.15
C LEU A 346 -10.12 0.76 7.93
N LEU A 347 -11.20 0.10 7.50
CA LEU A 347 -12.48 0.15 8.20
C LEU A 347 -12.46 -0.58 9.55
N ALA A 348 -11.60 -1.58 9.72
CA ALA A 348 -11.42 -2.28 11.00
C ALA A 348 -10.55 -1.49 11.99
N GLU A 349 -9.57 -0.74 11.47
CA GLU A 349 -8.68 0.11 12.28
C GLU A 349 -9.41 1.28 12.97
N GLY A 350 -10.47 1.81 12.36
CA GLY A 350 -11.19 2.99 12.87
C GLY A 350 -11.88 2.85 14.24
N ALA A 351 -11.85 1.67 14.86
CA ALA A 351 -12.51 1.42 16.14
C ALA A 351 -11.83 2.08 17.37
N ALA A 352 -10.67 2.74 17.22
CA ALA A 352 -9.79 3.04 18.35
C ALA A 352 -9.30 4.51 18.52
N HIS A 353 -10.00 5.53 18.00
CA HIS A 353 -9.55 6.92 18.14
C HIS A 353 -10.57 7.88 18.77
N GLU A 354 -10.07 8.73 19.67
CA GLU A 354 -10.79 9.83 20.32
C GLU A 354 -10.93 11.04 19.37
N ILE A 355 -11.87 11.93 19.69
CA ILE A 355 -12.12 13.17 18.95
C ILE A 355 -11.01 14.17 19.28
N GLY A 356 -10.09 14.39 18.35
CA GLY A 356 -9.02 15.39 18.49
C GLY A 356 -9.41 16.78 17.96
N PRO A 357 -8.48 17.75 17.99
CA PRO A 357 -8.72 19.13 17.55
C PRO A 357 -9.04 19.23 16.06
N ASP A 358 -9.64 20.35 15.64
CA ASP A 358 -9.91 20.59 14.22
C ASP A 358 -8.61 20.77 13.43
N ALA A 359 -8.48 20.04 12.32
CA ALA A 359 -7.34 20.15 11.41
C ALA A 359 -7.80 20.00 9.95
N PRO A 360 -7.11 20.64 8.98
CA PRO A 360 -7.42 20.46 7.58
C PRO A 360 -7.27 18.99 7.17
N CYS A 361 -8.24 18.47 6.42
CA CYS A 361 -8.10 17.17 5.76
C CYS A 361 -7.10 17.27 4.61
N PRO A 362 -6.07 16.41 4.51
CA PRO A 362 -5.12 16.44 3.39
C PRO A 362 -5.76 16.06 2.06
N GLU A 363 -6.91 15.38 2.10
CA GLU A 363 -7.64 14.95 0.89
C GLU A 363 -8.63 16.02 0.41
N CYS A 364 -9.56 16.46 1.27
CA CYS A 364 -10.61 17.41 0.87
C CYS A 364 -10.35 18.86 1.29
N HIS A 365 -9.25 19.14 2.01
CA HIS A 365 -8.85 20.45 2.53
C HIS A 365 -9.86 21.16 3.45
N ARG A 366 -10.97 20.51 3.79
CA ARG A 366 -11.94 21.03 4.76
C ARG A 366 -11.39 20.88 6.17
N ILE A 367 -11.58 21.91 6.99
CA ILE A 367 -11.28 21.88 8.43
C ILE A 367 -12.35 21.00 9.09
N VAL A 368 -11.92 19.92 9.72
CA VAL A 368 -12.79 18.95 10.39
C VAL A 368 -12.13 18.45 11.67
N PRO A 369 -12.91 17.96 12.66
CA PRO A 369 -12.36 17.32 13.84
C PRO A 369 -11.47 16.14 13.45
N THR A 370 -10.28 16.02 14.05
CA THR A 370 -9.40 14.89 13.76
C THR A 370 -9.98 13.62 14.37
N MET A 371 -10.30 12.66 13.49
CA MET A 371 -10.74 11.31 13.83
C MET A 371 -10.13 10.32 12.85
N ALA A 372 -10.36 9.02 13.05
CA ALA A 372 -9.90 7.97 12.16
C ALA A 372 -10.33 8.18 10.70
N PHE A 373 -11.53 8.71 10.48
CA PHE A 373 -12.04 9.11 9.18
C PHE A 373 -12.39 10.60 9.13
N CYS A 374 -12.21 11.22 7.97
CA CYS A 374 -12.72 12.57 7.74
C CYS A 374 -14.27 12.55 7.73
N PRO A 375 -14.96 13.34 8.58
CA PRO A 375 -16.42 13.42 8.56
C PRO A 375 -17.01 13.98 7.25
N ALA A 376 -16.20 14.73 6.48
CA ALA A 376 -16.63 15.34 5.22
C ALA A 376 -16.45 14.41 4.01
N CYS A 377 -15.25 13.90 3.75
CA CYS A 377 -14.99 13.06 2.57
C CYS A 377 -14.86 11.56 2.88
N GLY A 378 -14.79 11.14 4.14
CA GLY A 378 -14.69 9.74 4.52
C GLY A 378 -13.31 9.10 4.35
N VAL A 379 -12.26 9.85 4.01
CA VAL A 379 -10.89 9.31 3.90
C VAL A 379 -10.38 8.80 5.25
N ALA A 380 -9.74 7.64 5.27
CA ALA A 380 -9.01 7.13 6.41
C ALA A 380 -7.75 7.98 6.66
N ARG A 381 -7.58 8.54 7.85
CA ARG A 381 -6.40 9.36 8.19
C ARG A 381 -5.10 8.55 8.18
N ALA A 382 -5.16 7.26 8.50
CA ALA A 382 -4.01 6.36 8.36
C ALA A 382 -3.47 6.32 6.91
N ALA A 383 -4.36 6.39 5.91
CA ALA A 383 -3.98 6.44 4.50
C ALA A 383 -3.59 7.85 4.02
N ALA A 384 -4.01 8.90 4.73
CA ALA A 384 -3.83 10.28 4.31
C ALA A 384 -2.96 11.03 5.34
N LYS A 385 -1.68 10.65 5.41
CA LYS A 385 -0.70 11.31 6.30
C LYS A 385 -0.38 12.72 5.77
N PRO A 386 -0.30 13.76 6.63
CA PRO A 386 -0.01 15.12 6.18
C PRO A 386 1.42 15.27 5.65
N THR A 387 1.59 15.87 4.47
CA THR A 387 2.90 16.39 4.03
C THR A 387 3.20 17.74 4.70
N HIS A 388 4.44 17.95 5.18
CA HIS A 388 4.89 19.09 6.00
C HIS A 388 4.68 20.49 5.39
N MET A 389 4.25 20.62 4.13
CA MET A 389 3.94 21.91 3.50
C MET A 389 2.80 22.69 4.20
N HIS A 390 2.08 22.04 5.13
CA HIS A 390 1.05 22.66 5.98
C HIS A 390 1.29 22.49 7.48
N ALA A 391 2.44 21.95 7.90
CA ALA A 391 2.79 21.95 9.31
C ALA A 391 3.31 23.33 9.68
N HIS A 392 2.44 24.14 10.28
CA HIS A 392 2.86 25.35 10.98
C HIS A 392 3.99 24.99 11.96
N PRO A 393 5.02 25.82 12.11
CA PRO A 393 6.03 25.62 13.14
C PRO A 393 5.31 25.55 14.48
N ARG A 394 5.53 24.48 15.24
CA ARG A 394 5.17 24.45 16.66
C ARG A 394 6.16 25.39 17.36
N GLU A 395 5.66 26.52 17.84
CA GLU A 395 6.37 27.36 18.82
C GLU A 395 6.49 26.65 20.17
#